data_AF-A0A3D3H209-F1
#
_entry.id   AF-A0A3D3H209-F1
#
_cell.length_a   1.000
_cell.length_b   1.000
_cell.length_c   1.000
_cell.angle_alpha   90.00
_cell.angle_beta   90.00
_cell.angle_gamma   90.00
#
_symmetry.space_group_name_H-M   'P 1'
#
loop_
_entity.id
_entity.type
_entity.pdbx_description
1 polymer ?
#
loop_
_entity_poly.entity_id
_entity_poly.type
_entity_poly.pdbx_seq_one_letter_code
_entity_poly.pdbx_strand_id
1 'polypeptide(L)' 'MSDTSYTLGVSKIFPCNYLPEQQECLLIAVDERLHNSESYGWLMTQGFRRSGEQSYRPN' A
#
# COMPACT_ATOMS: atom_id res chain seq x y z
N MET A 1 -19.02 17.34 -3.46
CA MET A 1 -18.11 16.19 -3.60
C MET A 1 -17.71 15.80 -2.19
N SER A 2 -18.07 14.62 -1.73
CA SER A 2 -17.72 14.14 -0.40
C SER A 2 -16.20 13.96 -0.33
N ASP A 3 -15.56 14.72 0.56
CA ASP A 3 -14.12 14.66 0.79
C ASP A 3 -13.80 13.29 1.42
N THR A 4 -13.40 12.34 0.59
CA THR A 4 -13.17 10.95 1.03
C THR A 4 -11.68 10.77 1.27
N SER A 5 -11.25 11.05 2.50
CA SER A 5 -9.91 10.71 2.96
C SER A 5 -9.84 9.26 3.42
N TYR A 6 -8.74 8.58 3.09
CA TYR A 6 -8.42 7.23 3.57
C TYR A 6 -7.21 7.25 4.49
N THR A 7 -7.21 6.38 5.49
CA THR A 7 -6.06 6.19 6.37
C THR A 7 -5.10 5.18 5.75
N LEU A 8 -3.84 5.59 5.59
CA LEU A 8 -2.76 4.72 5.12
C LEU A 8 -1.70 4.60 6.22
N GLY A 9 -1.20 3.38 6.41
CA GLY A 9 -0.07 3.11 7.29
C GLY A 9 1.25 3.32 6.56
N VAL A 10 2.29 3.71 7.30
CA VAL A 10 3.65 3.79 6.78
C VAL A 10 4.49 2.79 7.56
N SER A 11 5.15 1.86 6.87
CA SER A 11 6.04 0.90 7.53
C SER A 11 7.25 1.61 8.11
N LYS A 12 7.94 0.97 9.05
CA LYS A 12 9.33 1.35 9.35
C LYS A 12 10.18 1.16 8.10
N ILE A 13 11.34 1.81 8.06
CA ILE A 13 12.34 1.56 7.03
C ILE A 13 12.96 0.17 7.27
N PHE A 14 13.09 -0.63 6.23
CA PHE A 14 13.70 -1.97 6.28
C PHE A 14 14.55 -2.23 5.03
N PRO A 15 15.45 -3.25 5.04
CA PRO A 15 16.26 -3.57 3.86
C PRO A 15 15.40 -3.96 2.66
N CYS A 16 15.75 -3.48 1.47
CA CYS A 16 15.00 -3.76 0.26
C CYS A 16 15.18 -5.22 -0.17
N ASN A 17 14.07 -5.91 -0.41
CA ASN A 17 14.10 -7.33 -0.80
C ASN A 17 14.64 -7.57 -2.22
N TYR A 18 14.59 -6.56 -3.09
CA TYR A 18 14.95 -6.69 -4.52
C TYR A 18 16.29 -6.06 -4.87
N LEU A 19 16.69 -5.02 -4.14
CA LEU A 19 17.90 -4.25 -4.41
C LEU A 19 18.81 -4.37 -3.18
N PRO A 20 19.84 -5.24 -3.24
CA PRO A 20 20.86 -5.30 -2.21
C PRO A 20 21.40 -3.88 -1.92
N GLU A 21 21.66 -3.60 -0.65
CA GLU A 21 22.16 -2.30 -0.14
C GLU A 21 21.16 -1.13 -0.15
N GLN A 22 19.95 -1.31 -0.68
CA GLN A 22 18.90 -0.31 -0.56
C GLN A 22 18.00 -0.57 0.65
N GLN A 23 17.36 0.49 1.12
CA GLN A 23 16.30 0.43 2.12
C GLN A 23 14.98 0.80 1.45
N GLU A 24 13.88 0.26 1.94
CA GLU A 24 12.53 0.56 1.47
C GLU A 24 11.61 0.94 2.63
N CYS A 25 10.55 1.66 2.28
CA CYS A 25 9.44 2.01 3.15
C CYS A 25 8.15 1.80 2.35
N LEU A 26 7.16 1.20 2.98
CA LEU A 26 5.89 0.86 2.33
C LEU A 26 4.77 1.75 2.85
N LEU A 27 3.96 2.24 1.93
CA LEU A 27 2.63 2.78 2.22
C LEU A 27 1.63 1.63 2.17
N ILE A 28 0.82 1.45 3.21
CA ILE A 28 -0.05 0.28 3.40
C ILE A 28 -1.51 0.74 3.50
N ALA A 29 -2.39 0.12 2.72
CA ALA A 29 -3.82 0.36 2.80
C ALA A 29 -4.42 -0.34 4.04
N VAL A 30 -4.44 0.36 5.17
CA VAL A 30 -4.93 -0.17 6.45
C VAL A 30 -6.42 0.08 6.68
N ASP A 31 -7.02 1.00 5.92
CA ASP A 31 -8.44 1.31 5.99
C ASP A 31 -9.28 0.14 5.46
N GLU A 32 -10.17 -0.42 6.28
CA GLU A 32 -11.00 -1.57 5.93
C GLU A 32 -11.90 -1.30 4.70
N ARG A 33 -12.24 -0.04 4.44
CA ARG A 33 -13.01 0.37 3.25
C ARG A 33 -12.26 0.04 1.95
N LEU A 34 -10.95 -0.15 2.01
CA LEU A 34 -10.10 -0.52 0.89
C LEU A 34 -9.93 -2.04 0.73
N HIS A 35 -10.44 -2.87 1.65
CA HIS A 35 -10.24 -4.32 1.67
C HIS A 35 -11.33 -5.08 0.89
N ASN A 36 -11.56 -4.66 -0.35
CA ASN A 36 -12.48 -5.32 -1.28
C ASN A 36 -11.91 -5.30 -2.71
N SER A 37 -12.49 -6.13 -3.58
CA SER A 37 -12.00 -6.32 -4.95
C SER A 37 -12.07 -5.05 -5.80
N GLU A 38 -13.11 -4.24 -5.64
CA GLU A 38 -13.29 -2.97 -6.35
C GLU A 38 -12.18 -1.98 -5.99
N SER A 39 -11.99 -1.77 -4.68
CA SER A 39 -10.96 -0.86 -4.15
C SER A 39 -9.56 -1.34 -4.49
N TYR A 40 -9.33 -2.66 -4.49
CA TYR A 40 -8.06 -3.24 -4.93
C TYR A 40 -7.76 -2.90 -6.39
N GLY A 41 -8.75 -3.03 -7.28
CA GLY A 41 -8.60 -2.64 -8.68
C GLY A 41 -8.17 -1.17 -8.83
N TRP A 42 -8.81 -0.27 -8.09
CA TRP A 42 -8.40 1.13 -8.05
C TRP A 42 -6.98 1.32 -7.47
N LEU A 43 -6.65 0.70 -6.35
CA LEU A 43 -5.33 0.76 -5.71
C LEU A 43 -4.21 0.30 -6.65
N MET A 44 -4.44 -0.74 -7.46
CA MET A 44 -3.48 -1.19 -8.48
C MET A 44 -3.15 -0.09 -9.50
N THR A 45 -4.15 0.71 -9.91
CA THR A 45 -3.89 1.86 -10.81
C THR A 45 -3.05 2.95 -10.14
N GLN A 46 -3.03 2.99 -8.80
CA GLN A 46 -2.24 3.93 -8.00
C GLN A 46 -0.86 3.36 -7.63
N GLY A 47 -0.47 2.21 -8.18
CA GLY A 47 0.83 1.58 -7.95
C GLY A 47 0.91 0.71 -6.70
N PHE A 48 -0.22 0.44 -6.04
CA PHE A 48 -0.25 -0.57 -4.98
C PHE A 48 -0.16 -1.98 -5.57
N ARG A 49 0.40 -2.87 -4.78
CA ARG A 49 0.61 -4.30 -5.02
C ARG A 49 0.01 -5.05 -3.83
N ARG A 50 -0.19 -6.36 -3.97
CA ARG A 50 -0.77 -7.22 -2.93
C ARG A 50 0.23 -8.24 -2.41
N SER A 51 0.30 -8.37 -1.08
CA SER A 51 0.98 -9.47 -0.39
C SER A 51 0.00 -10.07 0.62
N GLY A 52 -0.43 -11.32 0.39
CA GLY A 52 -1.52 -11.92 1.17
C GLY A 52 -2.78 -11.06 1.08
N GLU A 53 -3.34 -10.65 2.22
CA GLU A 53 -4.53 -9.81 2.30
C GLU A 53 -4.23 -8.31 2.33
N GLN A 54 -2.95 -7.91 2.33
CA GLN A 54 -2.56 -6.51 2.46
C GLN A 54 -2.19 -5.91 1.10
N SER A 55 -2.71 -4.70 0.85
CA SER A 55 -2.28 -3.87 -0.28
C SER A 55 -1.25 -2.85 0.19
N TYR A 56 -0.13 -2.76 -0.52
CA TYR A 56 0.99 -1.88 -0.19
C TYR A 56 1.58 -1.24 -1.44
N ARG A 57 2.24 -0.10 -1.31
CA ARG A 57 2.98 0.57 -2.38
C ARG A 57 4.38 0.93 -1.88
N PRO A 58 5.45 0.57 -2.61
CA PRO A 58 6.78 1.10 -2.34
C PRO A 58 6.77 2.64 -2.43
N ASN A 59 7.31 3.31 -1.40
CA ASN A 59 7.43 4.76 -1.32
C ASN A 59 8.81 5.25 -1.73
#